data_AF-A0A2J5P7Y3-F1
#
_entry.id   AF-A0A2J5P7Y3-F1
#
_cell.length_a   1.000
_cell.length_b   1.000
_cell.length_c   1.000
_cell.angle_alpha   90.00
_cell.angle_beta   90.00
_cell.angle_gamma   90.00
#
_symmetry.space_group_name_H-M   'P 1'
#
loop_
_entity.id
_entity.type
_entity.pdbx_description
1 polymer ?
#
loop_
_entity_poly.entity_id
_entity_poly.type
_entity_poly.pdbx_seq_one_letter_code
_entity_poly.pdbx_strand_id
1 'polypeptide(L)' 'MSARRQIHAAIFDMDGLLIDSEPLWDKAELEVMASLGVDISRRHEMPDILGLRIDLVVDLWFAQQPWKGPD' A
#
# COMPACT_ATOMS: atom_id res chain seq x y z
N MET A 1 41.38 8.54 8.24
CA MET A 1 41.05 7.15 8.65
C MET A 1 39.55 7.06 8.82
N SER A 2 38.86 6.22 8.05
CA SER A 2 37.42 5.97 8.25
C SER A 2 37.26 5.03 9.45
N ALA A 3 36.55 5.47 10.49
CA ALA A 3 36.25 4.63 11.63
C ALA A 3 35.27 3.53 11.21
N ARG A 4 35.61 2.27 11.45
CA ARG A 4 34.73 1.14 11.17
C ARG A 4 33.53 1.19 12.13
N ARG A 5 32.34 1.50 11.62
CA ARG A 5 31.10 1.38 12.39
C ARG A 5 30.78 -0.11 12.60
N GLN A 6 30.76 -0.54 13.87
CA GLN A 6 30.28 -1.86 14.23
C GLN A 6 28.75 -1.85 14.21
N ILE A 7 28.16 -2.81 13.50
CA ILE A 7 26.71 -3.00 13.45
C ILE A 7 26.33 -4.00 14.55
N HIS A 8 25.46 -3.59 15.47
CA HIS A 8 25.02 -4.42 16.60
C HIS A 8 23.62 -5.00 16.42
N ALA A 9 22.81 -4.39 15.54
CA ALA A 9 21.44 -4.79 15.27
C ALA A 9 21.06 -4.41 13.84
N ALA A 10 20.05 -5.10 13.32
CA ALA A 10 19.38 -4.80 12.07
C ALA A 10 17.87 -4.82 12.31
N ILE A 11 17.16 -3.83 11.77
CA ILE A 11 15.70 -3.75 11.78
C ILE A 11 15.28 -4.01 10.34
N PHE A 12 14.39 -4.97 10.16
CA PHE A 12 13.85 -5.34 8.86
C PHE A 12 12.44 -4.80 8.76
N ASP A 13 12.14 -4.21 7.60
CA ASP A 13 10.77 -4.00 7.17
C ASP A 13 10.06 -5.35 6.98
N MET A 14 8.73 -5.35 6.98
CA MET A 14 7.95 -6.59 6.92
C MET A 14 7.50 -6.88 5.49
N ASP A 15 6.59 -6.06 4.97
CA ASP A 15 5.96 -6.23 3.67
C ASP A 15 6.96 -5.91 2.54
N GLY A 16 7.05 -6.80 1.55
CA GLY A 16 8.01 -6.67 0.46
C GLY A 16 9.48 -6.95 0.82
N LEU A 17 9.80 -7.19 2.11
CA LEU A 17 11.15 -7.52 2.57
C LEU A 17 11.25 -8.89 3.26
N LEU A 18 10.54 -9.08 4.37
CA LEU A 18 10.49 -10.38 5.07
C LEU A 18 9.45 -11.32 4.46
N ILE A 19 8.36 -10.75 3.96
CA ILE A 19 7.27 -11.48 3.32
C ILE A 19 6.96 -10.88 1.94
N ASP A 20 6.73 -11.75 0.96
CA ASP A 20 6.28 -11.35 -0.38
C ASP A 20 4.76 -11.08 -0.37
N SER A 21 4.36 -10.07 0.40
CA SER A 21 2.96 -9.71 0.65
C SER A 21 2.44 -8.63 -0.28
N GLU A 22 3.30 -7.91 -1.02
CA GLU A 22 2.88 -6.87 -1.96
C GLU A 22 1.85 -7.39 -3.00
N PRO A 23 2.02 -8.58 -3.61
CA PRO A 23 1.00 -9.12 -4.52
C PRO A 23 -0.32 -9.46 -3.82
N LEU A 24 -0.29 -9.74 -2.51
CA LEU A 24 -1.47 -10.04 -1.71
C LEU A 24 -2.22 -8.76 -1.35
N TRP A 25 -1.49 -7.69 -0.99
CA TRP A 25 -2.05 -6.37 -0.76
C TRP A 25 -2.70 -5.81 -2.03
N ASP A 26 -2.03 -5.92 -3.18
CA ASP A 26 -2.59 -5.53 -4.47
C ASP A 26 -3.90 -6.25 -4.77
N LYS A 27 -3.93 -7.57 -4.57
CA LYS A 27 -5.15 -8.36 -4.78
C LYS A 27 -6.28 -7.92 -3.84
N ALA A 28 -6.00 -7.76 -2.55
CA ALA A 28 -6.99 -7.38 -1.56
C ALA A 28 -7.55 -5.97 -1.84
N GLU A 29 -6.69 -5.03 -2.20
CA GLU A 29 -7.08 -3.67 -2.58
C GLU A 29 -8.04 -3.70 -3.78
N LEU A 30 -7.68 -4.39 -4.86
CA LEU A 30 -8.52 -4.48 -6.06
C LEU A 30 -9.88 -5.14 -5.77
N GLU A 31 -9.90 -6.23 -5.00
CA GLU A 31 -11.14 -6.93 -4.63
C GLU A 31 -12.08 -6.04 -3.80
N VAL A 32 -11.54 -5.35 -2.77
CA VAL A 32 -12.33 -4.48 -1.90
C VAL A 32 -12.81 -3.23 -2.65
N MET A 33 -11.92 -2.55 -3.38
CA MET A 33 -12.30 -1.34 -4.13
C MET A 33 -13.36 -1.64 -5.20
N ALA A 34 -13.21 -2.75 -5.94
CA ALA A 34 -14.23 -3.18 -6.89
C ALA A 34 -15.59 -3.47 -6.22
N SER A 35 -15.58 -4.05 -5.01
CA SER A 35 -16.82 -4.29 -4.26
C SER A 35 -17.56 -3.01 -3.83
N LEU A 36 -16.84 -1.90 -3.72
CA LEU A 36 -17.36 -0.57 -3.38
C LEU A 36 -17.80 0.23 -4.63
N GLY A 37 -17.68 -0.37 -5.82
CA GLY A 37 -18.03 0.27 -7.10
C GLY A 37 -16.97 1.23 -7.64
N VAL A 38 -15.75 1.17 -7.10
CA VAL A 38 -14.61 1.95 -7.62
C VAL A 38 -14.13 1.35 -8.93
N ASP A 39 -13.89 2.19 -9.94
CA ASP A 39 -13.32 1.75 -11.21
C ASP A 39 -11.80 1.55 -11.06
N ILE A 40 -11.40 0.31 -10.84
CA ILE A 40 -9.99 -0.10 -10.68
C ILE A 40 -9.16 0.08 -11.96
N SER A 41 -9.76 0.24 -13.14
CA SER A 41 -9.00 0.50 -14.37
C SER A 41 -8.27 1.85 -14.33
N ARG A 42 -8.74 2.76 -13.47
CA ARG A 42 -8.17 4.08 -13.21
C ARG A 42 -7.06 4.07 -12.16
N ARG A 43 -6.61 2.89 -11.70
CA ARG A 43 -5.49 2.77 -10.74
C ARG A 43 -4.22 3.50 -11.20
N HIS A 44 -3.98 3.59 -12.50
CA HIS A 44 -2.85 4.32 -13.08
C HIS A 44 -2.87 5.84 -12.82
N GLU A 45 -4.01 6.40 -12.38
CA GLU A 45 -4.14 7.80 -11.97
C GLU A 45 -3.66 8.03 -10.53
N MET A 46 -3.40 6.96 -9.76
CA MET A 46 -2.93 7.04 -8.39
C MET A 46 -1.42 7.26 -8.32
N PRO A 47 -0.93 7.97 -7.28
CA PRO A 47 0.50 8.11 -7.05
C PRO A 47 1.12 6.74 -6.70
N ASP A 48 2.45 6.69 -6.63
CA ASP A 48 3.13 5.53 -6.08
C ASP A 48 2.70 5.31 -4.61
N ILE A 49 2.16 4.12 -4.34
CA ILE A 49 1.59 3.74 -3.03
C ILE A 49 2.45 2.71 -2.30
N LEU A 50 3.58 2.29 -2.86
CA LEU A 50 4.44 1.28 -2.26
C LEU A 50 4.98 1.75 -0.90
N GLY A 51 4.82 0.91 0.12
CA GLY A 51 5.24 1.21 1.49
C GLY A 51 4.38 2.27 2.21
N LEU A 52 3.30 2.77 1.60
CA LEU A 52 2.33 3.60 2.31
C LEU A 52 1.49 2.73 3.23
N ARG A 53 1.09 3.31 4.37
CA ARG A 53 0.12 2.68 5.26
C ARG A 53 -1.24 2.58 4.56
N ILE A 54 -1.94 1.48 4.78
CA ILE A 54 -3.18 1.15 4.07
C ILE A 54 -4.29 2.21 4.20
N ASP A 55 -4.34 2.95 5.31
CA ASP A 55 -5.32 4.05 5.48
C ASP A 55 -5.09 5.20 4.50
N LEU A 56 -3.82 5.56 4.22
CA LEU A 56 -3.47 6.56 3.21
C LEU A 56 -3.85 6.10 1.81
N VAL A 57 -3.68 4.81 1.51
CA VAL A 57 -4.09 4.23 0.23
C VAL A 57 -5.61 4.33 0.05
N VAL A 58 -6.37 4.01 1.10
CA VAL A 58 -7.83 4.16 1.11
C VAL A 58 -8.25 5.62 0.93
N ASP A 59 -7.59 6.56 1.61
CA ASP A 59 -7.87 8.00 1.47
C ASP A 59 -7.60 8.50 0.04
N LEU A 60 -6.53 8.03 -0.61
CA LEU A 60 -6.22 8.37 -2.00
C LEU A 60 -7.31 7.86 -2.96
N TRP A 61 -7.74 6.61 -2.78
CA TRP A 61 -8.86 6.06 -3.55
C TRP A 61 -10.15 6.84 -3.33
N PHE A 62 -10.47 7.16 -2.08
CA PHE A 62 -11.69 7.88 -1.74
C PHE A 62 -11.68 9.31 -2.30
N ALA A 63 -10.52 9.99 -2.28
CA ALA A 63 -10.37 11.31 -2.87
C ALA A 63 -10.56 11.30 -4.39
N GLN A 64 -10.11 10.24 -5.08
CA GLN A 64 -10.23 10.12 -6.53
C GLN A 64 -11.63 9.66 -6.98
N GLN A 65 -12.22 8.71 -6.25
CA GLN A 65 -13.50 8.10 -6.56
C GLN A 65 -14.28 7.85 -5.26
N PRO A 66 -15.02 8.85 -4.75
CA PRO A 66 -15.78 8.70 -3.52
C PRO A 66 -16.89 7.67 -3.69
N TRP A 67 -16.92 6.65 -2.83
CA TRP A 67 -18.03 5.71 -2.74
C TRP A 67 -18.99 6.07 -1.60
N LYS A 68 -20.20 5.50 -1.61
CA LYS A 68 -21.13 5.62 -0.48
C LYS A 68 -20.89 4.46 0.48
N GLY A 69 -20.81 4.78 1.77
CA GLY A 69 -20.75 3.77 2.83
C GLY A 69 -22.07 2.98 2.93
N PRO A 70 -22.09 1.92 3.75
CA PRO A 70 -23.33 1.22 4.09
C PRO A 70 -24.34 2.20 4.72
N ASP A 71 -25.63 1.97 4.42
CA ASP A 71 -26.76 2.69 5.03
C ASP A 71 -26.88 2.42 6.54
#